data_AF-A0A9Q7R4V6-F1
#
_entry.id   AF-A0A9Q7R4V6-F1
#
_cell.length_a   1.000
_cell.length_b   1.000
_cell.length_c   1.000
_cell.angle_alpha   90.00
_cell.angle_beta   90.00
_cell.angle_gamma   90.00
#
_symmetry.space_group_name_H-M   'P 1'
#
loop_
_entity.id
_entity.type
_entity.pdbx_description
1 polymer ?
#
loop_
_entity_poly.entity_id
_entity_poly.type
_entity_poly.pdbx_seq_one_letter_code
_entity_poly.pdbx_strand_id
1 'polypeptide(L)'
;MRALLLLGMLLSPLAFADLTEPLHDCNQPDVPYEFQDQFERDQFQADVEEYKTCITDFVEEQQDAIRKHKSAADDAIEAWNSFARST
;
A
#
# COMPACT_ATOMS: atom_id res chain seq x y z
N MET A 1 17.74 26.54 -26.69
CA MET A 1 17.32 26.45 -25.28
C MET A 1 15.80 26.39 -25.09
N ARG A 2 14.98 27.28 -25.68
CA ARG A 2 13.50 27.20 -25.57
C ARG A 2 12.89 25.88 -26.07
N ALA A 3 13.39 25.33 -27.18
CA ALA A 3 12.91 24.05 -27.71
C ALA A 3 13.21 22.85 -26.79
N LEU A 4 14.32 22.89 -26.04
CA LEU A 4 14.70 21.83 -25.08
C LEU A 4 13.83 21.87 -23.81
N LEU A 5 13.47 23.07 -23.35
CA LEU A 5 12.52 23.24 -22.24
C LEU A 5 11.11 22.72 -22.59
N LEU A 6 10.67 22.99 -23.82
CA LEU A 6 9.38 22.48 -24.32
C LEU A 6 9.37 20.95 -24.49
N LEU A 7 10.49 20.37 -24.92
CA LEU A 7 10.64 18.91 -25.04
C LEU A 7 10.63 18.21 -23.67
N GLY A 8 11.23 18.82 -22.64
CA GLY A 8 11.24 18.29 -21.28
C GLY A 8 9.85 18.29 -20.60
N MET A 9 9.00 19.28 -20.90
CA MET A 9 7.63 19.34 -20.37
C MET A 9 6.68 18.31 -20.99
N LEU A 10 6.99 17.78 -22.19
CA LEU A 10 6.17 16.75 -22.84
C LEU A 10 6.41 15.34 -22.29
N LEU A 11 7.50 15.13 -21.54
CA LEU A 11 7.91 13.84 -20.98
C LEU A 11 7.53 13.66 -19.50
N SER A 12 6.91 14.67 -18.87
CA SER A 12 6.55 14.64 -17.45
C SER A 12 5.30 13.83 -17.02
N PRO A 13 4.39 13.32 -17.89
CA PRO A 13 3.15 12.72 -17.40
C PRO A 13 3.28 11.26 -16.95
N LEU A 14 4.48 10.66 -16.96
CA LEU A 14 4.70 9.33 -16.37
C LEU A 14 5.05 9.43 -14.88
N ALA A 15 4.32 10.26 -14.14
CA ALA A 15 4.30 10.14 -12.69
C ALA A 15 3.45 8.90 -12.38
N PHE A 16 4.10 7.79 -12.03
CA PHE A 16 3.45 6.60 -11.48
C PHE A 16 2.95 6.93 -10.06
N ALA A 17 1.89 7.73 -9.97
CA ALA A 17 1.07 7.79 -8.78
C ALA A 17 0.15 6.56 -8.80
N ASP A 18 -0.06 5.94 -7.65
CA ASP A 18 -1.06 4.89 -7.52
C ASP A 18 -2.43 5.48 -7.85
N LEU A 19 -2.97 5.14 -9.02
CA LEU A 19 -4.31 5.56 -9.47
C LEU A 19 -5.39 4.65 -8.92
N THR A 20 -5.00 3.55 -8.28
CA THR A 20 -5.88 2.51 -7.78
C THR A 20 -5.53 2.18 -6.34
N GLU A 21 -6.55 1.93 -5.52
CA GLU A 21 -6.36 1.42 -4.17
C GLU A 21 -5.76 0.01 -4.23
N PRO A 22 -4.70 -0.28 -3.45
CA PRO A 22 -4.16 -1.63 -3.34
C PRO A 22 -5.21 -2.59 -2.78
N LEU A 23 -5.23 -3.80 -3.32
CA LEU A 23 -6.11 -4.89 -2.89
C LEU A 23 -5.25 -6.07 -2.45
N HIS A 24 -5.75 -6.83 -1.46
CA HIS A 24 -5.14 -8.09 -1.06
C HIS A 24 -5.68 -9.26 -1.89
N ASP A 25 -4.91 -10.34 -1.99
CA ASP A 25 -5.32 -11.61 -2.60
C ASP A 25 -5.57 -12.71 -1.54
N CYS A 26 -5.94 -12.30 -0.32
CA CYS A 26 -6.20 -13.22 0.79
C CYS A 26 -7.48 -14.04 0.56
N ASN A 27 -7.41 -15.34 0.81
CA ASN A 27 -8.52 -16.26 0.65
C ASN A 27 -9.33 -16.38 1.94
N GLN A 28 -10.52 -15.79 1.96
CA GLN A 28 -11.43 -15.94 3.10
C GLN A 28 -11.97 -17.38 3.14
N PRO A 29 -11.85 -18.11 4.27
CA PRO A 29 -12.43 -19.43 4.40
C PRO A 29 -13.96 -19.35 4.52
N ASP A 30 -14.65 -20.29 3.86
CA ASP A 30 -16.09 -20.45 3.98
C ASP A 30 -16.45 -21.14 5.29
N VAL A 31 -17.37 -20.55 6.05
CA VAL A 31 -17.85 -21.15 7.30
C VAL A 31 -18.84 -22.27 6.99
N PRO A 32 -18.57 -23.53 7.37
CA PRO A 32 -19.51 -24.61 7.14
C PRO A 32 -20.75 -24.46 8.04
N TYR A 33 -21.92 -24.93 7.58
CA TYR A 33 -23.15 -24.92 8.38
C TYR A 33 -23.00 -25.74 9.66
N GLU A 34 -22.35 -26.90 9.55
CA GLU A 34 -21.91 -27.74 10.66
C GLU A 34 -20.61 -28.44 10.27
N PHE A 35 -19.76 -28.74 11.24
CA PHE A 35 -18.55 -29.54 11.01
C PHE A 35 -18.85 -31.02 11.19
N GLN A 36 -18.48 -31.82 10.21
CA GLN A 36 -18.68 -33.27 10.11
C GLN A 36 -17.83 -34.04 11.12
N ASP A 37 -16.61 -33.59 11.40
CA ASP A 37 -15.70 -34.23 12.36
C ASP A 37 -14.71 -33.23 13.00
N GLN A 38 -13.71 -33.73 13.71
CA GLN A 38 -12.66 -32.89 14.32
C GLN A 38 -11.62 -32.43 13.30
N PHE A 39 -11.34 -33.26 12.29
CA PHE A 39 -10.36 -32.93 11.26
C PHE A 39 -10.82 -31.72 10.43
N GLU A 40 -12.10 -31.65 10.06
CA GLU A 40 -12.67 -30.50 9.36
C GLU A 40 -12.63 -29.22 10.22
N ARG A 41 -12.82 -29.33 11.53
CA ARG A 41 -12.66 -28.19 12.47
C ARG A 41 -11.23 -27.70 12.53
N ASP A 42 -10.28 -28.63 12.64
CA ASP A 42 -8.86 -28.31 12.75
C ASP A 42 -8.35 -27.67 11.45
N GLN A 43 -8.81 -28.17 10.29
CA GLN A 43 -8.50 -27.59 8.99
C GLN A 43 -9.07 -26.18 8.85
N PHE A 44 -10.36 -25.97 9.15
CA PHE A 44 -10.96 -24.65 9.11
C PHE A 44 -10.24 -23.65 10.03
N GLN A 45 -9.82 -24.08 11.22
CA GLN A 45 -9.06 -23.22 12.13
C GLN A 45 -7.68 -22.86 11.55
N ALA A 46 -7.03 -23.78 10.85
CA ALA A 46 -5.78 -23.49 10.15
C ALA A 46 -6.00 -22.45 9.02
N ASP A 47 -7.05 -22.61 8.22
CA ASP A 47 -7.40 -21.69 7.13
C ASP A 47 -7.75 -20.29 7.66
N VAL A 48 -8.42 -20.22 8.82
CA VAL A 48 -8.71 -18.94 9.51
C VAL A 48 -7.43 -18.23 9.95
N GLU A 49 -6.47 -18.96 10.53
CA GLU A 49 -5.20 -18.33 10.94
C GLU A 49 -4.35 -17.93 9.73
N GLU A 50 -4.39 -18.67 8.63
CA GLU A 50 -3.75 -18.29 7.36
C GLU A 50 -4.35 -16.99 6.81
N TYR A 51 -5.69 -16.92 6.70
CA TYR A 51 -6.39 -15.72 6.23
C TYR A 51 -6.09 -14.50 7.09
N LYS A 52 -6.13 -14.66 8.42
CA LYS A 52 -5.80 -13.60 9.39
C LYS A 52 -4.37 -13.11 9.23
N THR A 53 -3.42 -14.02 9.02
CA THR A 53 -2.02 -13.66 8.80
C THR A 53 -1.88 -12.84 7.51
N CYS A 54 -2.45 -13.33 6.40
CA CYS A 54 -2.43 -12.61 5.12
C CYS A 54 -3.01 -11.19 5.22
N ILE A 55 -4.15 -11.02 5.89
CA ILE A 55 -4.76 -9.70 6.09
C ILE A 55 -3.88 -8.81 6.96
N THR A 56 -3.25 -9.37 8.00
CA THR A 56 -2.35 -8.62 8.88
C THR A 56 -1.14 -8.12 8.10
N ASP A 57 -0.51 -8.99 7.30
CA ASP A 57 0.64 -8.65 6.48
C ASP A 57 0.30 -7.51 5.49
N PHE A 58 -0.84 -7.62 4.80
CA PHE A 58 -1.33 -6.56 3.92
C PHE A 58 -1.48 -5.23 4.68
N VAL A 59 -2.14 -5.23 5.84
CA VAL A 59 -2.31 -4.01 6.63
C VAL A 59 -0.96 -3.41 7.05
N GLU A 60 -0.01 -4.23 7.47
CA GLU A 60 1.33 -3.77 7.87
C GLU A 60 2.10 -3.16 6.70
N GLU A 61 2.06 -3.78 5.52
CA GLU A 61 2.65 -3.25 4.29
C GLU A 61 2.07 -1.89 3.92
N GLN A 62 0.74 -1.74 3.97
CA GLN A 62 0.07 -0.48 3.68
C GLN A 62 0.41 0.61 4.71
N GLN A 63 0.49 0.27 5.99
CA GLN A 63 0.94 1.20 7.02
C GLN A 63 2.39 1.66 6.79
N ASP A 64 3.27 0.76 6.34
CA ASP A 64 4.64 1.12 6.01
C ASP A 64 4.72 2.06 4.80
N ALA A 65 3.95 1.78 3.74
CA ALA A 65 3.83 2.67 2.59
C ALA A 65 3.35 4.07 3.00
N ILE A 66 2.30 4.16 3.85
CA ILE A 66 1.80 5.43 4.39
C ILE A 66 2.90 6.19 5.13
N ARG A 67 3.69 5.51 5.98
CA ARG A 67 4.81 6.14 6.71
C ARG A 67 5.84 6.72 5.74
N LYS A 68 6.23 5.97 4.70
CA LYS A 68 7.19 6.41 3.68
C LYS A 68 6.67 7.63 2.91
N HIS A 69 5.42 7.59 2.47
CA HIS A 69 4.81 8.71 1.77
C HIS A 69 4.69 9.96 2.65
N LYS A 70 4.32 9.79 3.92
CA LYS A 70 4.28 10.88 4.88
C LYS A 70 5.66 11.50 5.09
N SER A 71 6.70 10.68 5.28
CA SER A 71 8.08 11.17 5.42
C SER A 71 8.50 12.00 4.21
N ALA A 72 8.24 11.50 2.99
CA ALA A 72 8.59 12.24 1.77
C ALA A 72 7.86 13.58 1.65
N ALA A 73 6.59 13.65 2.07
CA ALA A 73 5.83 14.89 2.10
C ALA A 73 6.40 15.88 3.15
N ASP A 74 6.72 15.39 4.35
CA ASP A 74 7.29 16.19 5.43
C ASP A 74 8.69 16.74 5.02
N ASP A 75 9.53 15.92 4.38
CA ASP A 75 10.85 16.33 3.85
C ASP A 75 10.72 17.43 2.79
N ALA A 76 9.75 17.32 1.88
CA ALA A 76 9.49 18.32 0.85
C ALA A 76 9.00 19.65 1.46
N ILE A 77 8.15 19.58 2.49
CA ILE A 77 7.71 20.75 3.25
C ILE A 77 8.90 21.40 3.96
N GLU A 78 9.77 20.62 4.59
CA GLU A 78 10.97 21.14 5.26
C GLU A 78 11.90 21.83 4.27
N ALA A 79 12.14 21.23 3.10
CA ALA A 79 12.96 21.80 2.04
C ALA A 79 12.43 23.17 1.60
N TRP A 80 11.12 23.28 1.36
CA TRP A 80 10.48 24.55 1.02
C TRP A 80 10.64 25.58 2.14
N ASN A 81 10.33 25.20 3.38
CA ASN A 81 10.40 26.10 4.52
C ASN A 81 11.82 26.60 4.78
N SER A 82 12.83 25.75 4.55
CA SER A 82 14.25 26.12 4.63
C SER A 82 14.60 27.18 3.58
N PHE A 83 14.21 26.95 2.33
CA PHE A 83 14.38 27.92 1.25
C PHE A 83 13.69 29.26 1.57
N ALA A 84 12.41 29.20 1.98
CA ALA A 84 11.61 30.39 2.27
C ALA A 84 12.18 31.24 3.41
N ARG A 85 12.83 30.64 4.42
CA ARG A 85 13.52 31.37 5.50
C ARG A 85 14.86 31.97 5.08
N SER A 86 15.43 31.53 3.96
CA SER A 86 16.73 31.99 3.45
C SER A 86 16.64 33.20 2.51
N THR A 87 15.41 33.60 2.15
CA THR A 87 15.08 34.77 1.33
C THR A 87 14.50 35.88 2.20
#